data_AF-A0A6J0VH89-F1
#
_entry.id   AF-A0A6J0VH89-F1
#
_cell.length_a   1.000
_cell.length_b   1.000
_cell.length_c   1.000
_cell.angle_alpha   90.00
_cell.angle_beta   90.00
_cell.angle_gamma   90.00
#
_symmetry.space_group_name_H-M   'P 1'
#
loop_
_entity.id
_entity.type
_entity.pdbx_description
1 polymer ?
#
loop_
_entity_poly.entity_id
_entity_poly.type
_entity_poly.pdbx_seq_one_letter_code
_entity_poly.pdbx_strand_id
1 'polypeptide(L)'
;MACGPSGIRKMDAKCKVVNKFLQTEKQVNRGPEQSWTQGFACDLYLKECEQKKHRALEKYRREQKNNAAKRQEIVQLKKKIQKLKFRQEELQKKIGKYKRFEEFLQKIFDALPSTEYGYLAYGEDSLIKTLIKRHRTLVTEKERLLRKLSVQQYSLQETLHEFRVLQEEYNTAQYMVMAKVSELQSKYNELQTKNTDLMQFINTKEDLLTKRCQELSRMLLAVSGLAEQCYMRHYGALQEMTLWSKLSMIQEFILEKMQIKEETMSLIKAGKSSITLLKEQLPKQKYSGRVLLHADRSPEEEMV
;
A
#
# COMPACT_ATOMS: atom_id res chain seq x y z
N MET A 1 114.58 59.68 124.43
CA MET A 1 115.91 60.32 124.30
C MET A 1 116.22 60.36 122.80
N ALA A 2 116.04 61.53 122.16
CA ALA A 2 117.12 62.42 121.61
C ALA A 2 117.81 61.81 120.36
N CYS A 3 118.06 62.45 119.21
CA CYS A 3 117.92 63.79 118.60
C CYS A 3 118.17 63.61 117.06
N GLY A 4 117.79 64.57 116.19
CA GLY A 4 118.26 64.67 114.77
C GLY A 4 119.72 65.21 114.67
N PRO A 5 120.23 65.81 113.55
CA PRO A 5 119.60 66.22 112.27
C PRO A 5 120.46 66.21 110.93
N SER A 6 119.80 66.41 109.77
CA SER A 6 120.08 67.21 108.52
C SER A 6 121.42 67.27 107.69
N GLY A 7 121.34 67.12 106.32
CA GLY A 7 121.85 68.11 105.29
C GLY A 7 122.62 67.75 103.96
N ILE A 8 121.96 67.86 102.76
CA ILE A 8 122.31 68.56 101.44
C ILE A 8 123.32 68.06 100.30
N ARG A 9 122.74 67.74 99.09
CA ARG A 9 123.00 67.96 97.59
C ARG A 9 124.37 67.84 96.82
N LYS A 10 124.41 67.12 95.64
CA LYS A 10 124.49 67.62 94.18
C LYS A 10 124.86 66.57 93.04
N MET A 11 124.18 66.69 91.87
CA MET A 11 124.53 66.45 90.41
C MET A 11 124.64 65.02 89.81
N ASP A 12 124.04 64.53 88.71
CA ASP A 12 123.26 64.98 87.51
C ASP A 12 124.04 65.51 86.27
N ALA A 13 124.39 64.63 85.29
CA ALA A 13 124.80 64.96 83.90
C ALA A 13 125.08 63.77 82.94
N LYS A 14 125.26 62.52 83.39
CA LYS A 14 125.66 61.39 82.50
C LYS A 14 124.51 60.66 81.77
N CYS A 15 123.24 61.02 81.99
CA CYS A 15 122.10 60.20 81.55
C CYS A 15 121.47 60.57 80.19
N LYS A 16 121.90 61.64 79.52
CA LYS A 16 121.21 62.17 78.32
C LYS A 16 121.80 61.76 76.95
N VAL A 17 123.04 61.29 76.90
CA VAL A 17 123.70 60.93 75.61
C VAL A 17 123.42 59.47 75.20
N VAL A 18 123.25 58.56 76.15
CA VAL A 18 122.93 57.14 75.88
C VAL A 18 121.52 56.96 75.31
N ASN A 19 120.59 57.87 75.60
CA ASN A 19 119.18 57.71 75.22
C ASN A 19 118.87 58.09 73.76
N LYS A 20 119.78 58.79 73.07
CA LYS A 20 119.55 59.27 71.69
C LYS A 20 120.05 58.29 70.62
N PHE A 21 121.09 57.50 70.92
CA PHE A 21 121.60 56.45 70.01
C PHE A 21 120.70 55.19 69.98
N LEU A 22 120.04 54.86 71.11
CA LEU A 22 119.09 53.73 71.20
C LEU A 22 117.74 53.98 70.51
N GLN A 23 117.45 55.22 70.07
CA GLN A 23 116.19 55.57 69.40
C GLN A 23 116.30 55.53 67.87
N THR A 24 117.46 55.81 67.28
CA THR A 24 117.67 55.81 65.82
C THR A 24 117.89 54.40 65.24
N GLU A 25 118.49 53.48 66.00
CA GLU A 25 118.68 52.08 65.56
C GLU A 25 117.37 51.27 65.54
N LYS A 26 116.35 51.72 66.31
CA LYS A 26 115.03 51.07 66.38
C LYS A 26 114.05 51.46 65.26
N GLN A 27 114.39 52.44 64.42
CA GLN A 27 113.51 52.90 63.34
C GLN A 27 113.87 52.34 61.96
N VAL A 28 115.15 52.04 61.69
CA VAL A 28 115.60 51.52 60.38
C VAL A 28 115.26 50.03 60.19
N ASN A 29 115.07 49.26 61.26
CA ASN A 29 114.73 47.84 61.20
C ASN A 29 113.22 47.53 61.02
N ARG A 30 112.34 48.55 60.95
CA ARG A 30 110.87 48.35 60.86
C ARG A 30 110.30 48.44 59.43
N GLY A 31 111.13 48.80 58.45
CA GLY A 31 110.72 48.96 57.04
C GLY A 31 110.34 47.64 56.34
N PRO A 32 111.05 46.52 56.53
CA PRO A 32 110.68 45.24 55.92
C PRO A 32 109.51 44.56 56.67
N GLU A 33 109.54 44.54 58.00
CA GLU A 33 108.57 43.79 58.84
C GLU A 33 107.13 44.30 58.75
N GLN A 34 106.92 45.59 58.50
CA GLN A 34 105.58 46.18 58.35
C GLN A 34 104.92 45.86 56.99
N SER A 35 105.72 45.68 55.93
CA SER A 35 105.24 45.28 54.60
C SER A 35 104.75 43.82 54.60
N TRP A 36 105.49 42.92 55.24
CA TRP A 36 105.11 41.50 55.38
C TRP A 36 103.87 41.29 56.24
N THR A 37 103.71 42.06 57.33
CA THR A 37 102.56 41.96 58.23
C THR A 37 101.28 42.54 57.63
N GLN A 38 101.38 43.56 56.78
CA GLN A 38 100.22 44.12 56.07
C GLN A 38 99.80 43.26 54.87
N GLY A 39 100.75 42.66 54.14
CA GLY A 39 100.46 41.63 53.14
C GLY A 39 99.77 40.41 53.76
N PHE A 40 100.27 39.94 54.90
CA PHE A 40 99.67 38.81 55.64
C PHE A 40 98.26 39.11 56.18
N ALA A 41 98.00 40.34 56.62
CA ALA A 41 96.66 40.76 57.07
C ALA A 41 95.66 40.82 55.90
N CYS A 42 96.08 41.32 54.73
CA CYS A 42 95.28 41.29 53.51
C CYS A 42 95.00 39.85 53.06
N ASP A 43 95.98 38.96 53.11
CA ASP A 43 95.82 37.54 52.75
C ASP A 43 94.86 36.82 53.69
N LEU A 44 94.90 37.10 55.00
CA LEU A 44 93.97 36.53 55.97
C LEU A 44 92.53 37.01 55.72
N TYR A 45 92.34 38.30 55.45
CA TYR A 45 91.03 38.85 55.10
C TYR A 45 90.49 38.28 53.78
N LEU A 46 91.34 38.14 52.76
CA LEU A 46 90.97 37.50 51.49
C LEU A 46 90.51 36.05 51.72
N LYS A 47 91.25 35.27 52.53
CA LYS A 47 90.85 33.90 52.91
C LYS A 47 89.51 33.87 53.65
N GLU A 48 89.26 34.78 54.59
CA GLU A 48 87.97 34.87 55.28
C GLU A 48 86.82 35.27 54.34
N CYS A 49 87.06 36.20 53.43
CA CYS A 49 86.10 36.60 52.39
C CYS A 49 85.78 35.44 51.46
N GLU A 50 86.78 34.70 51.01
CA GLU A 50 86.61 33.48 50.23
C GLU A 50 85.84 32.41 51.01
N GLN A 51 86.14 32.23 52.29
CA GLN A 51 85.43 31.27 53.14
C GLN A 51 83.96 31.68 53.35
N LYS A 52 83.66 32.97 53.56
CA LYS A 52 82.29 33.50 53.65
C LYS A 52 81.54 33.30 52.33
N LYS A 53 82.18 33.58 51.19
CA LYS A 53 81.63 33.32 49.85
C LYS A 53 81.34 31.83 49.66
N HIS A 54 82.25 30.95 50.08
CA HIS A 54 82.07 29.50 50.01
C HIS A 54 80.86 29.04 50.84
N ARG A 55 80.76 29.47 52.11
CA ARG A 55 79.61 29.14 52.98
C ARG A 55 78.29 29.65 52.43
N ALA A 56 78.26 30.86 51.86
CA ALA A 56 77.08 31.42 51.22
C ALA A 56 76.67 30.61 49.99
N LEU A 57 77.63 30.24 49.13
CA LEU A 57 77.40 29.40 47.95
C LEU A 57 76.90 28.00 48.33
N GLU A 58 77.45 27.38 49.38
CA GLU A 58 76.98 26.08 49.87
C GLU A 58 75.58 26.13 50.47
N LYS A 59 75.25 27.20 51.21
CA LYS A 59 73.88 27.43 51.72
C LYS A 59 72.90 27.57 50.56
N TYR A 60 73.25 28.39 49.57
CA TYR A 60 72.44 28.57 48.36
C TYR A 60 72.25 27.26 47.58
N ARG A 61 73.33 26.48 47.40
CA ARG A 61 73.26 25.15 46.77
C ARG A 61 72.36 24.17 47.52
N ARG A 62 72.45 24.13 48.86
CA ARG A 62 71.57 23.29 49.70
C ARG A 62 70.12 23.73 49.59
N GLU A 63 69.87 25.04 49.60
CA GLU A 63 68.53 25.59 49.47
C GLU A 63 67.93 25.33 48.08
N GLN A 64 68.72 25.43 47.01
CA GLN A 64 68.28 25.02 45.67
C GLN A 64 67.89 23.54 45.62
N LYS A 65 68.71 22.64 46.18
CA LYS A 65 68.38 21.20 46.23
C LYS A 65 67.10 20.94 47.03
N ASN A 66 66.95 21.58 48.19
CA ASN A 66 65.75 21.45 49.02
C ASN A 66 64.50 22.00 48.31
N ASN A 67 64.62 23.16 47.66
CA ASN A 67 63.53 23.76 46.88
C ASN A 67 63.15 22.89 45.67
N ALA A 68 64.13 22.26 45.01
CA ALA A 68 63.86 21.32 43.94
C ALA A 68 63.09 20.08 44.44
N ALA A 69 63.50 19.50 45.58
CA ALA A 69 62.81 18.38 46.21
C ALA A 69 61.37 18.73 46.61
N LYS A 70 61.16 19.88 47.27
CA LYS A 70 59.82 20.38 47.63
C LYS A 70 58.94 20.63 46.40
N ARG A 71 59.50 21.18 45.32
CA ARG A 71 58.76 21.38 44.06
C ARG A 71 58.31 20.05 43.46
N GLN A 72 59.17 19.03 43.49
CA GLN A 72 58.80 17.68 43.03
C GLN A 72 57.70 17.08 43.90
N GLU A 73 57.80 17.20 45.22
CA GLU A 73 56.78 16.74 46.17
C GLU A 73 55.43 17.43 45.93
N ILE A 74 55.42 18.75 45.74
CA ILE A 74 54.20 19.51 45.40
C ILE A 74 53.56 18.97 44.12
N VAL A 75 54.35 18.68 43.08
CA VAL A 75 53.83 18.11 41.83
C VAL A 75 53.24 16.70 42.07
N GLN A 76 53.91 15.85 42.85
CA GLN A 76 53.39 14.52 43.19
C GLN A 76 52.10 14.58 44.00
N LEU A 77 52.03 15.45 45.00
CA LEU A 77 50.84 15.65 45.83
C LEU A 77 49.68 16.20 45.00
N LYS A 78 49.94 17.17 44.11
CA LYS A 78 48.92 17.67 43.17
C LYS A 78 48.35 16.54 42.29
N LYS A 79 49.22 15.67 41.76
CA LYS A 79 48.78 14.49 40.99
C LYS A 79 47.92 13.53 41.83
N LYS A 80 48.28 13.27 43.09
CA LYS A 80 47.48 12.42 44.00
C LYS A 80 46.12 13.04 44.28
N ILE A 81 46.06 14.34 44.56
CA ILE A 81 44.81 15.07 44.79
C ILE A 81 43.91 15.00 43.55
N GLN A 82 44.44 15.20 42.35
CA GLN A 82 43.66 15.08 41.12
C GLN A 82 43.07 13.67 40.93
N LYS A 83 43.87 12.63 41.16
CA LYS A 83 43.38 11.23 41.09
C LYS A 83 42.27 10.95 42.10
N LEU A 84 42.41 11.46 43.33
CA LEU A 84 41.40 11.28 44.37
C LEU A 84 40.10 12.03 44.04
N LYS A 85 40.19 13.27 43.53
CA LYS A 85 39.02 14.03 43.09
C LYS A 85 38.26 13.32 41.97
N PHE A 86 38.97 12.83 40.95
CA PHE A 86 38.35 12.06 39.88
C PHE A 86 37.61 10.82 40.42
N ARG A 87 38.28 10.04 41.28
CA ARG A 87 37.65 8.87 41.92
C ARG A 87 36.44 9.25 42.77
N GLN A 88 36.49 10.36 43.49
CA GLN A 88 35.37 10.86 44.29
C GLN A 88 34.17 11.19 43.40
N GLU A 89 34.37 11.88 42.28
CA GLU A 89 33.30 12.19 41.32
C GLU A 89 32.68 10.92 40.72
N GLU A 90 33.50 9.93 40.37
CA GLU A 90 33.01 8.64 39.89
C GLU A 90 32.15 7.91 40.93
N LEU A 91 32.59 7.91 42.19
CA LEU A 91 31.84 7.30 43.28
C LEU A 91 30.53 8.05 43.55
N GLN A 92 30.55 9.39 43.52
CA GLN A 92 29.31 10.19 43.64
C GLN A 92 28.32 9.89 42.52
N LYS A 93 28.78 9.73 41.28
CA LYS A 93 27.92 9.32 40.15
C LYS A 93 27.32 7.94 40.39
N LYS A 94 28.09 6.98 40.92
CA LYS A 94 27.58 5.65 41.26
C LYS A 94 26.55 5.70 42.38
N ILE A 95 26.82 6.45 43.45
CA ILE A 95 25.86 6.67 44.54
C ILE A 95 24.56 7.27 43.99
N GLY A 96 24.64 8.31 43.15
CA GLY A 96 23.47 8.91 42.52
C GLY A 96 22.65 7.93 41.67
N LYS A 97 23.31 7.04 40.91
CA LYS A 97 22.63 5.98 40.14
C LYS A 97 21.88 5.00 41.04
N TYR A 98 22.50 4.60 42.15
CA TYR A 98 21.93 3.58 43.02
C TYR A 98 20.99 4.11 44.11
N LYS A 99 21.03 5.42 44.39
CA LYS A 99 20.18 6.06 45.39
C LYS A 99 18.68 5.85 45.15
N ARG A 100 18.25 5.80 43.88
CA ARG A 100 16.85 5.49 43.53
C ARG A 100 16.44 4.09 43.99
N PHE A 101 17.34 3.12 43.93
CA PHE A 101 17.07 1.77 44.42
C PHE A 101 17.07 1.73 45.95
N GLU A 102 17.98 2.46 46.60
CA GLU A 102 18.00 2.61 48.06
C GLU A 102 16.69 3.22 48.57
N GLU A 103 16.25 4.36 48.00
CA GLU A 103 14.99 5.00 48.36
C GLU A 103 13.77 4.09 48.10
N PHE A 104 13.81 3.30 47.03
CA PHE A 104 12.77 2.32 46.73
C PHE A 104 12.74 1.17 47.74
N LEU A 105 13.91 0.61 48.07
CA LEU A 105 14.04 -0.45 49.06
C LEU A 105 13.62 0.06 50.44
N GLN A 106 14.02 1.27 50.83
CA GLN A 106 13.61 1.90 52.07
C GLN A 106 12.08 2.04 52.15
N LYS A 107 11.43 2.52 51.08
CA LYS A 107 9.96 2.58 51.03
C LYS A 107 9.30 1.21 51.17
N ILE A 108 9.91 0.17 50.61
CA ILE A 108 9.42 -1.21 50.80
C ILE A 108 9.60 -1.65 52.25
N PHE A 109 10.76 -1.37 52.85
CA PHE A 109 11.01 -1.67 54.26
C PHE A 109 10.04 -0.95 55.20
N ASP A 110 9.77 0.33 54.94
CA ASP A 110 8.82 1.13 55.72
C ASP A 110 7.37 0.66 55.56
N ALA A 111 7.02 0.10 54.38
CA ALA A 111 5.71 -0.47 54.09
C ALA A 111 5.53 -1.90 54.61
N LEU A 112 6.61 -2.56 55.06
CA LEU A 112 6.55 -3.88 55.67
C LEU A 112 6.24 -3.75 57.17
N PRO A 113 5.22 -4.47 57.69
CA PRO A 113 4.86 -4.39 59.11
C PRO A 113 6.05 -4.81 59.99
N SER A 114 6.49 -3.91 60.87
CA SER A 114 7.86 -3.93 61.39
C SER A 114 8.17 -4.98 62.45
N THR A 115 7.21 -5.61 63.12
CA THR A 115 7.53 -6.51 64.23
C THR A 115 6.37 -7.45 64.54
N GLU A 116 6.31 -8.62 63.90
CA GLU A 116 5.67 -9.82 64.49
C GLU A 116 5.83 -11.11 63.67
N TYR A 117 6.10 -11.03 62.35
CA TYR A 117 6.27 -12.21 61.51
C TYR A 117 7.67 -12.26 60.92
N GLY A 118 8.26 -13.45 60.89
CA GLY A 118 9.66 -13.75 60.50
C GLY A 118 10.04 -13.43 59.04
N TYR A 119 9.80 -12.20 58.58
CA TYR A 119 10.25 -11.70 57.27
C TYR A 119 11.78 -11.68 57.15
N LEU A 120 12.48 -11.46 58.27
CA LEU A 120 13.94 -11.47 58.38
C LEU A 120 14.50 -12.82 58.87
N ALA A 121 13.66 -13.83 59.10
CA ALA A 121 14.15 -15.15 59.44
C ALA A 121 14.95 -15.69 58.25
N TYR A 122 16.28 -15.76 58.40
CA TYR A 122 17.23 -16.32 57.44
C TYR A 122 17.07 -17.85 57.27
N GLY A 123 15.86 -18.38 57.43
CA GLY A 123 15.51 -19.79 57.19
C GLY A 123 15.17 -20.06 55.73
N GLU A 124 15.00 -21.34 55.39
CA GLU A 124 14.52 -21.78 54.07
C GLU A 124 13.11 -21.25 53.75
N ASP A 125 12.31 -20.97 54.77
CA ASP A 125 10.91 -20.51 54.69
C ASP A 125 10.71 -18.99 54.80
N SER A 126 11.73 -18.18 54.50
CA SER A 126 11.56 -16.72 54.54
C SER A 126 10.47 -16.27 53.55
N LEU A 127 9.53 -15.45 54.02
CA LEU A 127 8.41 -14.94 53.19
C LEU A 127 8.92 -14.24 51.92
N ILE A 128 10.09 -13.60 52.01
CA ILE A 128 10.76 -12.96 50.87
C ILE A 128 11.18 -14.00 49.83
N LYS A 129 11.79 -15.13 50.24
CA LYS A 129 12.13 -16.23 49.31
C LYS A 129 10.89 -16.82 48.65
N THR A 130 9.81 -17.01 49.41
CA THR A 130 8.52 -17.51 48.88
C THR A 130 7.91 -16.53 47.88
N LEU A 131 7.94 -15.23 48.18
CA LEU A 131 7.48 -14.18 47.28
C LEU A 131 8.31 -14.12 45.98
N ILE A 132 9.63 -14.23 46.09
CA ILE A 132 10.53 -14.29 44.92
C ILE A 132 10.23 -15.54 44.08
N LYS A 133 10.06 -16.72 44.70
CA LYS A 133 9.68 -17.95 44.00
C LYS A 133 8.36 -17.78 43.26
N ARG A 134 7.32 -17.25 43.92
CA ARG A 134 6.02 -16.97 43.30
C ARG A 134 6.14 -16.00 42.13
N HIS A 135 6.89 -14.92 42.30
CA HIS A 135 7.11 -13.94 41.22
C HIS A 135 7.80 -14.59 40.01
N ARG A 136 8.84 -15.40 40.24
CA ARG A 136 9.51 -16.15 39.16
C ARG A 136 8.54 -17.05 38.42
N THR A 137 7.74 -17.85 39.14
CA THR A 137 6.72 -18.71 38.52
C THR A 137 5.72 -17.89 37.70
N LEU A 138 5.23 -16.76 38.21
CA LEU A 138 4.31 -15.89 37.48
C LEU A 138 4.94 -15.31 36.21
N VAL A 139 6.22 -14.92 36.25
CA VAL A 139 6.95 -14.43 35.08
C VAL A 139 7.09 -15.54 34.05
N THR A 140 7.49 -16.75 34.45
CA THR A 140 7.59 -17.90 33.55
C THR A 140 6.25 -18.27 32.93
N GLU A 141 5.17 -18.26 33.71
CA GLU A 141 3.82 -18.52 33.21
C GLU A 141 3.34 -17.43 32.25
N LYS A 142 3.62 -16.16 32.56
CA LYS A 142 3.33 -15.05 31.65
C LYS A 142 4.04 -15.24 30.30
N GLU A 143 5.34 -15.56 30.32
CA GLU A 143 6.11 -15.81 29.10
C GLU A 143 5.56 -17.02 28.31
N ARG A 144 5.17 -18.09 29.00
CA ARG A 144 4.53 -19.26 28.39
C ARG A 144 3.21 -18.89 27.72
N LEU A 145 2.37 -18.11 28.38
CA LEU A 145 1.10 -17.63 27.84
C LEU A 145 1.31 -16.72 26.63
N LEU A 146 2.28 -15.81 26.68
CA LEU A 146 2.63 -14.95 25.55
C LEU A 146 3.07 -15.77 24.34
N ARG A 147 3.94 -16.78 24.53
CA ARG A 147 4.33 -17.69 23.44
C ARG A 147 3.13 -18.42 22.84
N LYS A 148 2.22 -18.93 23.69
CA LYS A 148 1.01 -19.61 23.22
C LYS A 148 0.12 -18.67 22.41
N LEU A 149 -0.06 -17.44 22.87
CA LEU A 149 -0.84 -16.42 22.17
C LEU A 149 -0.21 -16.09 20.81
N SER A 150 1.11 -15.93 20.74
CA SER A 150 1.81 -15.71 19.47
C SER A 150 1.57 -16.85 18.48
N VAL A 151 1.72 -18.11 18.91
CA VAL A 151 1.47 -19.28 18.04
C VAL A 151 0.01 -19.29 17.56
N GLN A 152 -0.95 -19.04 18.45
CA GLN A 152 -2.36 -18.97 18.07
C GLN A 152 -2.63 -17.85 17.07
N GLN A 153 -2.03 -16.67 17.26
CA GLN A 153 -2.14 -15.55 16.34
C GLN A 153 -1.59 -15.89 14.95
N TYR A 154 -0.45 -16.58 14.87
CA TYR A 154 0.09 -17.05 13.59
C TYR A 154 -0.84 -18.06 12.91
N SER A 155 -1.34 -19.06 13.64
CA SER A 155 -2.28 -20.03 13.07
C SER A 155 -3.58 -19.38 12.57
N LEU A 156 -4.07 -18.36 13.27
CA LEU A 156 -5.24 -17.61 12.84
C LEU A 156 -4.97 -16.81 11.57
N GLN A 157 -3.80 -16.18 11.46
CA GLN A 157 -3.40 -15.48 10.24
C GLN A 157 -3.28 -16.43 9.04
N GLU A 158 -2.75 -17.64 9.26
CA GLU A 158 -2.63 -18.68 8.24
C GLU A 158 -4.02 -19.16 7.77
N THR A 159 -4.91 -19.53 8.68
CA THR A 159 -6.29 -19.94 8.33
C THR A 159 -7.08 -18.83 7.63
N LEU A 160 -6.89 -17.56 8.02
CA LEU A 160 -7.50 -16.42 7.32
C LEU A 160 -6.93 -16.23 5.91
N HIS A 161 -5.64 -16.51 5.71
CA HIS A 161 -5.02 -16.46 4.40
C HIS A 161 -5.56 -17.58 3.50
N GLU A 162 -5.61 -18.81 3.99
CA GLU A 162 -6.21 -19.95 3.28
C GLU A 162 -7.66 -19.67 2.89
N PHE A 163 -8.45 -19.13 3.82
CA PHE A 163 -9.83 -18.74 3.55
C PHE A 163 -9.93 -17.69 2.44
N ARG A 164 -9.04 -16.69 2.43
CA ARG A 164 -9.01 -15.65 1.39
C ARG A 164 -8.69 -16.25 0.02
N VAL A 165 -7.70 -17.14 -0.06
CA VAL A 165 -7.35 -17.83 -1.31
C VAL A 165 -8.55 -18.63 -1.82
N LEU A 166 -9.19 -19.42 -0.95
CA LEU A 166 -10.37 -20.19 -1.32
C LEU A 166 -11.54 -19.30 -1.79
N GLN A 167 -11.72 -18.14 -1.16
CA GLN A 167 -12.72 -17.16 -1.55
C GLN A 167 -12.43 -16.56 -2.95
N GLU A 168 -11.16 -16.27 -3.25
CA GLU A 168 -10.74 -15.80 -4.58
C GLU A 168 -10.95 -16.86 -5.66
N GLU A 169 -10.64 -18.12 -5.36
CA GLU A 169 -10.90 -19.27 -6.25
C GLU A 169 -12.40 -19.43 -6.53
N TYR A 170 -13.23 -19.38 -5.48
CA TYR A 170 -14.69 -19.43 -5.61
C TYR A 170 -15.22 -18.30 -6.49
N ASN A 171 -14.80 -17.05 -6.23
CA ASN A 171 -15.21 -15.90 -7.03
C ASN A 171 -14.79 -16.07 -8.49
N THR A 172 -13.58 -16.55 -8.75
CA THR A 172 -13.08 -16.82 -10.10
C THR A 172 -13.95 -17.87 -10.80
N ALA A 173 -14.25 -18.97 -10.13
CA ALA A 173 -15.11 -20.02 -10.67
C ALA A 173 -16.53 -19.50 -10.96
N GLN A 174 -17.08 -18.67 -10.07
CA GLN A 174 -18.38 -18.03 -10.27
C GLN A 174 -18.37 -17.16 -11.53
N TYR A 175 -17.34 -16.34 -11.73
CA TYR A 175 -17.22 -15.52 -12.95
C TYR A 175 -17.09 -16.36 -14.21
N MET A 176 -16.33 -17.47 -14.19
CA MET A 176 -16.24 -18.38 -15.34
C MET A 176 -17.61 -18.98 -15.71
N VAL A 177 -18.38 -19.43 -14.71
CA VAL A 177 -19.72 -19.97 -14.95
C VAL A 177 -20.65 -18.88 -15.48
N MET A 178 -20.64 -17.69 -14.90
CA MET A 178 -21.45 -16.56 -15.38
C MET A 178 -21.11 -16.16 -16.81
N ALA A 179 -19.83 -16.16 -17.19
CA ALA A 179 -19.40 -15.93 -18.55
C ALA A 179 -19.96 -17.01 -19.50
N LYS A 180 -19.93 -18.29 -19.09
CA LYS A 180 -20.48 -19.38 -19.91
C LYS A 180 -22.00 -19.30 -20.07
N VAL A 181 -22.72 -18.96 -19.00
CA VAL A 181 -24.17 -18.72 -19.04
C VAL A 181 -24.49 -17.58 -20.00
N SER A 182 -23.72 -16.49 -19.96
CA SER A 182 -23.92 -15.34 -20.85
C SER A 182 -23.66 -15.67 -22.32
N GLU A 183 -22.62 -16.46 -22.60
CA GLU A 183 -22.32 -16.97 -23.95
C GLU A 183 -23.48 -17.82 -24.49
N LEU A 184 -23.99 -18.76 -23.68
CA LEU A 184 -25.10 -19.62 -24.07
C LEU A 184 -26.40 -18.83 -24.26
N GLN A 185 -26.67 -17.85 -23.40
CA GLN A 185 -27.83 -16.98 -23.53
C GLN A 185 -27.78 -16.17 -24.84
N SER A 186 -26.60 -15.65 -25.20
CA SER A 186 -26.41 -14.93 -26.46
C SER A 186 -26.70 -15.84 -27.67
N LYS A 187 -26.16 -17.06 -27.68
CA LYS A 187 -26.42 -18.05 -28.74
C LYS A 187 -27.89 -18.43 -28.83
N TYR A 188 -28.55 -18.61 -27.69
CA TYR A 188 -29.98 -18.89 -27.64
C TYR A 188 -30.79 -17.74 -28.26
N ASN A 189 -30.50 -16.50 -27.85
CA ASN A 189 -31.18 -15.31 -28.38
C ASN A 189 -30.95 -15.17 -29.89
N GLU A 190 -29.74 -15.42 -30.39
CA GLU A 190 -29.45 -15.38 -31.83
C GLU A 190 -30.29 -16.40 -32.62
N LEU A 191 -30.38 -17.64 -32.12
CA LEU A 191 -31.21 -18.68 -32.72
C LEU A 191 -32.70 -18.34 -32.64
N GLN A 192 -33.15 -17.77 -31.54
CA GLN A 192 -34.53 -17.33 -31.36
C GLN A 192 -34.90 -16.26 -32.39
N THR A 193 -34.04 -15.24 -32.58
CA THR A 193 -34.24 -14.20 -33.59
C THR A 193 -34.30 -14.78 -35.00
N LYS A 194 -33.39 -15.68 -35.36
CA LYS A 194 -33.42 -16.36 -36.66
C LYS A 194 -34.72 -17.14 -36.88
N ASN A 195 -35.22 -17.80 -35.84
CA ASN A 195 -36.46 -18.56 -35.92
C ASN A 195 -37.67 -17.63 -36.08
N THR A 196 -37.72 -16.51 -35.36
CA THR A 196 -38.77 -15.51 -35.54
C THR A 196 -38.75 -14.90 -36.94
N ASP A 197 -37.57 -14.62 -37.50
CA ASP A 197 -37.43 -14.08 -38.85
C ASP A 197 -37.91 -15.07 -39.90
N LEU A 198 -37.56 -16.35 -39.76
CA LEU A 198 -38.04 -17.42 -40.66
C LEU A 198 -39.55 -17.62 -40.55
N MET A 199 -40.11 -17.57 -39.35
CA MET A 199 -41.55 -17.69 -39.14
C MET A 199 -42.30 -16.53 -39.80
N GLN A 200 -41.79 -15.29 -39.66
CA GLN A 200 -42.34 -14.14 -40.36
C GLN A 200 -42.24 -14.31 -41.88
N PHE A 201 -41.10 -14.78 -42.38
CA PHE A 201 -40.93 -15.06 -43.82
C PHE A 201 -41.96 -16.08 -44.32
N ILE A 202 -42.15 -17.20 -43.60
CA ILE A 202 -43.14 -18.22 -43.97
C ILE A 202 -44.55 -17.63 -43.99
N ASN A 203 -44.95 -16.92 -42.94
CA ASN A 203 -46.27 -16.30 -42.86
C ASN A 203 -46.51 -15.32 -44.02
N THR A 204 -45.54 -14.47 -44.35
CA THR A 204 -45.67 -13.54 -45.48
C THR A 204 -45.81 -14.26 -46.83
N LYS A 205 -45.15 -15.42 -47.00
CA LYS A 205 -45.28 -16.24 -48.21
C LYS A 205 -46.64 -16.94 -48.27
N GLU A 206 -47.11 -17.47 -47.16
CA GLU A 206 -48.43 -18.10 -47.05
C GLU A 206 -49.56 -17.09 -47.35
N ASP A 207 -49.46 -15.88 -46.80
CA ASP A 207 -50.39 -14.78 -47.10
C ASP A 207 -50.40 -14.42 -48.59
N LEU A 208 -49.22 -14.36 -49.21
CA LEU A 208 -49.10 -14.08 -50.65
C LEU A 208 -49.73 -15.20 -51.49
N LEU A 209 -49.46 -16.46 -51.16
CA LEU A 209 -50.03 -17.61 -51.84
C LEU A 209 -51.56 -17.62 -51.69
N THR A 210 -52.06 -17.36 -50.50
CA THR A 210 -53.50 -17.28 -50.22
C THR A 210 -54.17 -16.21 -51.08
N LYS A 211 -53.57 -15.01 -51.18
CA LYS A 211 -54.07 -13.94 -52.05
C LYS A 211 -54.09 -14.37 -53.52
N ARG A 212 -53.01 -15.01 -54.02
CA ARG A 212 -52.94 -15.52 -55.41
C ARG A 212 -53.99 -16.59 -55.69
N CYS A 213 -54.19 -17.53 -54.77
CA CYS A 213 -55.23 -18.56 -54.88
C CYS A 213 -56.63 -17.95 -54.91
N GLN A 214 -56.89 -16.93 -54.09
CA GLN A 214 -58.17 -16.20 -54.09
C GLN A 214 -58.39 -15.45 -55.41
N GLU A 215 -57.39 -14.77 -55.94
CA GLU A 215 -57.45 -14.11 -57.25
C GLU A 215 -57.79 -15.09 -58.37
N LEU A 216 -57.07 -16.22 -58.43
CA LEU A 216 -57.32 -17.28 -59.42
C LEU A 216 -58.73 -17.87 -59.29
N SER A 217 -59.18 -18.11 -58.06
CA SER A 217 -60.54 -18.62 -57.79
C SER A 217 -61.61 -17.64 -58.28
N ARG A 218 -61.43 -16.33 -58.04
CA ARG A 218 -62.32 -15.28 -58.55
C ARG A 218 -62.34 -15.23 -60.07
N MET A 219 -61.19 -15.34 -60.73
CA MET A 219 -61.10 -15.40 -62.19
C MET A 219 -61.83 -16.64 -62.75
N LEU A 220 -61.64 -17.81 -62.15
CA LEU A 220 -62.28 -19.05 -62.57
C LEU A 220 -63.82 -18.97 -62.44
N LEU A 221 -64.31 -18.38 -61.34
CA LEU A 221 -65.73 -18.13 -61.13
C LEU A 221 -66.28 -17.13 -62.17
N ALA A 222 -65.55 -16.05 -62.45
CA ALA A 222 -65.96 -15.07 -63.47
C ALA A 222 -66.04 -15.70 -64.87
N VAL A 223 -65.06 -16.53 -65.26
CA VAL A 223 -65.10 -17.27 -66.53
C VAL A 223 -66.29 -18.22 -66.58
N SER A 224 -66.57 -18.94 -65.48
CA SER A 224 -67.73 -19.83 -65.43
C SER A 224 -69.05 -19.06 -65.55
N GLY A 225 -69.20 -17.94 -64.84
CA GLY A 225 -70.38 -17.09 -64.93
C GLY A 225 -70.56 -16.45 -66.32
N LEU A 226 -69.48 -16.06 -67.00
CA LEU A 226 -69.54 -15.60 -68.39
C LEU A 226 -69.90 -16.74 -69.35
N ALA A 227 -69.35 -17.93 -69.15
CA ALA A 227 -69.67 -19.10 -69.97
C ALA A 227 -71.15 -19.50 -69.85
N GLU A 228 -71.75 -19.36 -68.66
CA GLU A 228 -73.19 -19.52 -68.44
C GLU A 228 -74.00 -18.52 -69.27
N GLN A 229 -73.60 -17.25 -69.29
CA GLN A 229 -74.29 -16.19 -70.03
C GLN A 229 -74.12 -16.28 -71.55
N CYS A 230 -72.98 -16.80 -72.00
CA CYS A 230 -72.59 -16.94 -73.40
C CYS A 230 -72.77 -18.38 -73.93
N TYR A 231 -73.67 -19.15 -73.32
CA TYR A 231 -73.79 -20.57 -73.61
C TYR A 231 -74.21 -20.85 -75.07
N MET A 232 -73.45 -21.72 -75.72
CA MET A 232 -73.66 -22.16 -77.09
C MET A 232 -73.97 -23.66 -77.11
N ARG A 233 -75.11 -24.05 -77.69
CA ARG A 233 -75.64 -25.43 -77.59
C ARG A 233 -74.72 -26.52 -78.13
N HIS A 234 -73.84 -26.19 -79.07
CA HIS A 234 -72.96 -27.17 -79.71
C HIS A 234 -71.71 -27.51 -78.89
N TYR A 235 -71.44 -26.80 -77.79
CA TYR A 235 -70.29 -27.06 -76.92
C TYR A 235 -70.53 -28.14 -75.85
N GLY A 236 -71.77 -28.61 -75.65
CA GLY A 236 -72.11 -29.66 -74.67
C GLY A 236 -72.60 -29.14 -73.31
N ALA A 237 -72.64 -29.99 -72.28
CA ALA A 237 -73.09 -29.59 -70.93
C ALA A 237 -72.03 -28.76 -70.19
N LEU A 238 -72.43 -27.65 -69.57
CA LEU A 238 -71.50 -26.64 -69.06
C LEU A 238 -70.65 -27.08 -67.85
N GLN A 239 -71.18 -27.95 -66.98
CA GLN A 239 -70.44 -28.47 -65.82
C GLN A 239 -69.24 -29.34 -66.21
N GLU A 240 -69.32 -30.06 -67.32
CA GLU A 240 -68.29 -31.01 -67.76
C GLU A 240 -67.22 -30.34 -68.64
N MET A 241 -67.42 -29.06 -69.01
CA MET A 241 -66.48 -28.33 -69.86
C MET A 241 -65.19 -27.93 -69.12
N THR A 242 -64.06 -28.14 -69.78
CA THR A 242 -62.77 -27.61 -69.33
C THR A 242 -62.74 -26.07 -69.41
N LEU A 243 -61.84 -25.44 -68.65
CA LEU A 243 -61.66 -23.97 -68.67
C LEU A 243 -61.37 -23.45 -70.08
N TRP A 244 -60.54 -24.16 -70.85
CA TRP A 244 -60.22 -23.80 -72.23
C TRP A 244 -61.45 -23.84 -73.12
N SER A 245 -62.25 -24.91 -73.03
CA SER A 245 -63.51 -25.03 -73.78
C SER A 245 -64.47 -23.88 -73.45
N LYS A 246 -64.59 -23.50 -72.16
CA LYS A 246 -65.39 -22.36 -71.73
C LYS A 246 -64.89 -21.03 -72.34
N LEU A 247 -63.58 -20.80 -72.34
CA LEU A 247 -62.98 -19.58 -72.92
C LEU A 247 -63.15 -19.53 -74.44
N SER A 248 -62.94 -20.64 -75.15
CA SER A 248 -63.16 -20.73 -76.60
C SER A 248 -64.62 -20.46 -76.96
N MET A 249 -65.56 -21.00 -76.19
CA MET A 249 -66.99 -20.74 -76.38
C MET A 249 -67.33 -19.25 -76.16
N ILE A 250 -66.83 -18.63 -75.08
CA ILE A 250 -67.03 -17.20 -74.84
C ILE A 250 -66.46 -16.38 -76.01
N GLN A 251 -65.26 -16.72 -76.49
CA GLN A 251 -64.63 -16.04 -77.62
C GLN A 251 -65.47 -16.16 -78.90
N GLU A 252 -65.94 -17.36 -79.23
CA GLU A 252 -66.76 -17.61 -80.41
C GLU A 252 -68.09 -16.83 -80.33
N PHE A 253 -68.75 -16.86 -79.17
CA PHE A 253 -69.96 -16.09 -78.94
C PHE A 253 -69.74 -14.58 -79.15
N ILE A 254 -68.63 -14.03 -78.64
CA ILE A 254 -68.30 -12.61 -78.83
C ILE A 254 -68.09 -12.30 -80.32
N LEU A 255 -67.35 -13.14 -81.05
CA LEU A 255 -67.11 -12.96 -82.48
C LEU A 255 -68.40 -13.02 -83.29
N GLU A 256 -69.28 -13.99 -83.00
CA GLU A 256 -70.58 -14.11 -83.64
C GLU A 256 -71.45 -12.86 -83.36
N LYS A 257 -71.50 -12.38 -82.12
CA LYS A 257 -72.24 -11.15 -81.77
C LYS A 257 -71.66 -9.91 -82.42
N MET A 258 -70.33 -9.79 -82.54
CA MET A 258 -69.70 -8.69 -83.25
C MET A 258 -70.04 -8.71 -84.73
N GLN A 259 -69.96 -9.89 -85.37
CA GLN A 259 -70.31 -10.05 -86.78
C GLN A 259 -71.78 -9.68 -87.02
N ILE A 260 -72.71 -10.19 -86.19
CA ILE A 260 -74.13 -9.83 -86.26
C ILE A 260 -74.31 -8.32 -86.11
N LYS A 261 -73.58 -7.67 -85.19
CA LYS A 261 -73.64 -6.21 -84.99
C LYS A 261 -73.13 -5.44 -86.20
N GLU A 262 -72.03 -5.84 -86.81
CA GLU A 262 -71.47 -5.17 -87.99
C GLU A 262 -72.39 -5.32 -89.21
N GLU A 263 -72.94 -6.52 -89.39
CA GLU A 263 -73.97 -6.81 -90.41
C GLU A 263 -75.23 -5.98 -90.16
N THR A 264 -75.74 -5.89 -88.93
CA THR A 264 -76.89 -5.02 -88.62
C THR A 264 -76.57 -3.53 -88.75
N MET A 265 -75.39 -3.06 -88.34
CA MET A 265 -74.99 -1.66 -88.51
C MET A 265 -74.81 -1.28 -89.98
N SER A 266 -74.28 -2.18 -90.81
CA SER A 266 -74.20 -1.97 -92.26
C SER A 266 -75.58 -1.95 -92.92
N LEU A 267 -76.52 -2.79 -92.46
CA LEU A 267 -77.93 -2.77 -92.89
C LEU A 267 -78.66 -1.48 -92.46
N ILE A 268 -78.41 -0.97 -91.25
CA ILE A 268 -78.97 0.29 -90.75
C ILE A 268 -78.38 1.49 -91.51
N LYS A 269 -77.06 1.51 -91.77
CA LYS A 269 -76.42 2.53 -92.61
C LYS A 269 -76.91 2.50 -94.07
N ALA A 270 -77.30 1.32 -94.57
CA ALA A 270 -77.90 1.15 -95.89
C ALA A 270 -79.40 1.50 -95.95
N GLY A 271 -80.01 1.99 -94.86
CA GLY A 271 -81.39 2.49 -94.85
C GLY A 271 -82.47 1.43 -95.04
N LYS A 272 -82.23 0.17 -94.67
CA LYS A 272 -83.22 -0.93 -94.81
C LYS A 272 -83.87 -1.26 -93.45
N SER A 273 -85.19 -1.08 -93.35
CA SER A 273 -85.97 -1.37 -92.13
C SER A 273 -86.40 -2.85 -92.07
N SER A 274 -86.30 -3.43 -90.86
CA SER A 274 -86.29 -4.86 -90.50
C SER A 274 -87.54 -5.72 -90.76
N ILE A 275 -88.49 -5.31 -91.61
CA ILE A 275 -89.81 -5.98 -91.67
C ILE A 275 -89.91 -7.09 -92.74
N THR A 276 -88.97 -7.22 -93.69
CA THR A 276 -89.19 -8.09 -94.87
C THR A 276 -88.43 -9.43 -94.91
N LEU A 277 -87.60 -9.78 -93.93
CA LEU A 277 -86.76 -11.01 -94.02
C LEU A 277 -87.25 -12.23 -93.22
N LEU A 278 -88.36 -12.12 -92.48
CA LEU A 278 -88.94 -13.24 -91.71
C LEU A 278 -89.95 -14.10 -92.50
N LYS A 279 -90.13 -13.89 -93.82
CA LYS A 279 -91.15 -14.61 -94.60
C LYS A 279 -90.64 -15.70 -95.54
N GLU A 280 -89.34 -15.99 -95.60
CA GLU A 280 -88.83 -16.86 -96.68
C GLU A 280 -88.20 -18.20 -96.27
N GLN A 281 -88.34 -18.67 -95.02
CA GLN A 281 -88.05 -20.09 -94.72
C GLN A 281 -89.02 -20.71 -93.70
N LEU A 282 -90.09 -21.32 -94.22
CA LEU A 282 -90.84 -22.38 -93.55
C LEU A 282 -91.65 -23.18 -94.59
N PRO A 283 -91.29 -24.42 -94.94
CA PRO A 283 -92.20 -25.35 -95.57
C PRO A 283 -93.05 -26.06 -94.50
N LYS A 284 -94.36 -26.11 -94.77
CA LYS A 284 -95.38 -26.88 -94.03
C LYS A 284 -95.32 -28.37 -94.40
N GLN A 285 -95.67 -29.24 -93.45
CA GLN A 285 -96.59 -30.42 -93.53
C GLN A 285 -96.30 -31.34 -92.31
N LYS A 286 -97.20 -32.08 -91.66
CA LYS A 286 -98.66 -32.27 -91.62
C LYS A 286 -98.93 -33.02 -90.29
N TYR A 287 -100.09 -32.81 -89.69
CA TYR A 287 -100.52 -33.48 -88.45
C TYR A 287 -100.80 -34.98 -88.64
N SER A 288 -100.53 -35.78 -87.61
CA SER A 288 -101.39 -36.91 -87.21
C SER A 288 -101.11 -37.28 -85.75
N GLY A 289 -102.13 -37.24 -84.90
CA GLY A 289 -102.00 -37.34 -83.45
C GLY A 289 -102.11 -38.76 -82.88
N ARG A 290 -101.74 -38.90 -81.61
CA ARG A 290 -102.40 -39.77 -80.63
C ARG A 290 -102.07 -39.33 -79.20
N VAL A 291 -103.11 -39.35 -78.36
CA VAL A 291 -103.19 -38.96 -76.94
C VAL A 291 -102.83 -40.14 -76.03
N LEU A 292 -102.12 -39.90 -74.91
CA LEU A 292 -102.19 -40.61 -73.61
C LEU A 292 -101.23 -39.88 -72.63
N LEU A 293 -101.74 -39.01 -71.72
CA LEU A 293 -102.18 -39.24 -70.33
C LEU A 293 -101.05 -39.25 -69.27
N HIS A 294 -101.22 -38.33 -68.30
CA HIS A 294 -100.69 -38.28 -66.92
C HIS A 294 -99.16 -38.13 -66.70
N ALA A 295 -98.63 -37.58 -65.61
CA ALA A 295 -99.04 -36.62 -64.58
C ALA A 295 -97.77 -36.38 -63.72
N ASP A 296 -97.62 -35.16 -63.23
CA ASP A 296 -96.99 -34.77 -61.95
C ASP A 296 -95.58 -35.23 -61.48
N ARG A 297 -94.85 -34.20 -61.01
CA ARG A 297 -94.00 -34.11 -59.79
C ARG A 297 -92.51 -34.55 -59.83
N SER A 298 -91.65 -33.52 -59.70
CA SER A 298 -90.47 -33.47 -58.81
C SER A 298 -90.84 -33.75 -57.34
N PRO A 299 -89.91 -34.01 -56.39
CA PRO A 299 -88.51 -33.51 -56.32
C PRO A 299 -87.45 -34.50 -55.73
N GLU A 300 -86.19 -34.03 -55.63
CA GLU A 300 -85.17 -34.31 -54.57
C GLU A 300 -84.76 -35.79 -54.33
N GLU A 301 -83.62 -36.22 -53.81
CA GLU A 301 -82.26 -35.79 -53.45
C GLU A 301 -81.54 -37.08 -52.94
N GLU A 302 -80.25 -37.01 -52.57
CA GLU A 302 -79.47 -37.99 -51.77
C GLU A 302 -79.14 -39.35 -52.43
N MET A 303 -77.90 -39.69 -52.80
CA MET A 303 -76.59 -39.59 -52.13
C MET A 303 -76.46 -40.48 -50.87
N VAL A 304 -75.80 -41.62 -51.08
CA VAL A 304 -74.89 -42.29 -50.12
C VAL A 304 -73.52 -42.32 -50.80
#